data_AF-A0A0C4EIJ2-F1
#
_entry.id   AF-A0A0C4EIJ2-F1
#
_cell.length_a   1.000
_cell.length_b   1.000
_cell.length_c   1.000
_cell.angle_alpha   90.00
_cell.angle_beta   90.00
_cell.angle_gamma   90.00
#
_symmetry.space_group_name_H-M   'P 1'
#
loop_
_entity.id
_entity.type
_entity.pdbx_description
1 polymer ?
#
loop_
_entity_poly.entity_id
_entity_poly.type
_entity_poly.pdbx_seq_one_letter_code
_entity_poly.pdbx_strand_id
1 'polypeptide(L)'
;MPYRTLNNACSLIVSVPFLDENLTTFPSWRLRLEEVLKIQNIHDIVIGKVVRPGPDVEHVRTSEEGYNPEESIADWDRLSDVACSTIRLTLAIDMAMRYQEIKPARTLFTMICDMYDRSIADRLLRIEDSLRKTTGRIRCWNCGHPGHHLSNCNQPGLKKNPNHSRSPLLHALL
;
A
#
# COMPACT_ATOMS: atom_id res chain seq x y z
N MET A 1 -13.68 -18.74 -19.28
CA MET A 1 -13.01 -19.03 -17.98
C MET A 1 -13.42 -20.42 -17.55
N PRO A 2 -12.54 -21.28 -17.02
CA PRO A 2 -12.95 -22.61 -16.55
C PRO A 2 -13.90 -22.48 -15.35
N TYR A 3 -14.86 -23.40 -15.23
CA TYR A 3 -15.79 -23.45 -14.10
C TYR A 3 -15.03 -23.47 -12.77
N ARG A 4 -15.47 -22.66 -11.80
CA ARG A 4 -14.80 -22.57 -10.50
C ARG A 4 -15.70 -22.90 -9.34
N THR A 5 -15.16 -23.68 -8.42
CA THR A 5 -15.77 -23.89 -7.11
C THR A 5 -15.25 -22.84 -6.13
N LEU A 6 -16.17 -22.18 -5.43
CA LEU A 6 -15.88 -21.32 -4.29
C LEU A 6 -15.58 -22.19 -3.07
N ASN A 7 -14.43 -21.95 -2.44
CA ASN A 7 -14.15 -22.57 -1.15
C ASN A 7 -14.82 -21.75 -0.05
N ASN A 8 -15.52 -22.42 0.87
CA ASN A 8 -16.10 -21.75 2.02
C ASN A 8 -15.00 -21.33 3.01
N ALA A 9 -14.62 -20.06 2.96
CA ALA A 9 -13.71 -19.44 3.93
C ALA A 9 -14.41 -18.38 4.79
N CYS A 10 -15.74 -18.42 4.93
CA CYS A 10 -16.49 -17.40 5.67
C CYS A 10 -16.02 -17.29 7.12
N SER A 11 -15.63 -18.40 7.74
CA SER A 11 -15.06 -18.44 9.09
C SER A 11 -13.70 -17.74 9.21
N LEU A 12 -13.01 -17.45 8.11
CA LEU A 12 -11.75 -16.72 8.12
C LEU A 12 -11.94 -15.22 7.97
N ILE A 13 -13.12 -14.74 7.54
CA ILE A 13 -13.41 -13.31 7.40
C ILE A 13 -13.26 -12.60 8.75
N VAL A 14 -13.69 -13.23 9.85
CA VAL A 14 -13.54 -12.68 11.21
C VAL A 14 -12.08 -12.51 11.66
N SER A 15 -11.13 -13.13 10.96
CA SER A 15 -9.69 -12.95 11.24
C SER A 15 -9.09 -11.73 10.54
N VAL A 16 -9.81 -11.12 9.59
CA VAL A 16 -9.38 -9.89 8.93
C VAL A 16 -9.65 -8.72 9.88
N PRO A 17 -8.63 -7.89 10.23
CA PRO A 17 -8.86 -6.67 11.01
C PRO A 17 -9.89 -5.79 10.31
N PHE A 18 -10.76 -5.08 11.03
CA PHE A 18 -11.67 -4.14 10.39
C PHE A 18 -10.88 -2.96 9.80
N LEU A 19 -11.05 -2.70 8.51
CA LEU A 19 -10.48 -1.50 7.91
C LEU A 19 -11.33 -0.28 8.27
N ASP A 20 -10.75 0.60 9.05
CA ASP A 20 -11.26 1.89 9.43
C ASP A 20 -10.40 3.00 8.81
N GLU A 21 -10.73 4.27 9.05
CA GLU A 21 -9.94 5.41 8.56
C GLU A 21 -8.53 5.49 9.21
N ASN A 22 -8.11 4.52 10.03
CA ASN A 22 -6.79 4.45 10.62
C ASN A 22 -5.76 3.80 9.67
N LEU A 23 -4.78 4.60 9.25
CA LEU A 23 -3.71 4.19 8.35
C LEU A 23 -2.84 3.04 8.90
N THR A 24 -2.79 2.80 10.22
CA THR A 24 -1.99 1.71 10.78
C THR A 24 -2.60 0.33 10.57
N THR A 25 -3.93 0.26 10.43
CA THR A 25 -4.65 -1.00 10.24
C THR A 25 -4.52 -1.53 8.81
N PHE A 26 -4.32 -0.63 7.85
CA PHE A 26 -4.33 -0.93 6.42
C PHE A 26 -3.35 -2.03 5.98
N PRO A 27 -2.06 -2.04 6.38
CA PRO A 27 -1.14 -3.09 5.94
C PRO A 27 -1.57 -4.49 6.41
N SER A 28 -2.01 -4.60 7.67
CA SER A 28 -2.48 -5.86 8.25
C SER A 28 -3.81 -6.31 7.64
N TRP A 29 -4.73 -5.38 7.41
CA TRP A 29 -5.99 -5.64 6.70
C TRP A 29 -5.72 -6.18 5.29
N ARG A 30 -4.89 -5.49 4.50
CA ARG A 30 -4.59 -5.86 3.12
C ARG A 30 -3.99 -7.26 3.03
N LEU A 31 -2.96 -7.54 3.84
CA LEU A 31 -2.31 -8.85 3.88
C LEU A 31 -3.32 -9.95 4.20
N ARG A 32 -4.11 -9.78 5.27
CA ARG A 32 -5.02 -10.83 5.73
C ARG A 32 -6.21 -11.04 4.80
N LEU A 33 -6.74 -9.96 4.23
CA LEU A 33 -7.81 -10.05 3.24
C LEU A 33 -7.35 -10.79 1.99
N GLU A 34 -6.15 -10.49 1.46
CA GLU A 34 -5.60 -11.20 0.31
C GLU A 34 -5.46 -12.72 0.56
N GLU A 35 -5.06 -13.12 1.77
CA GLU A 35 -5.02 -14.55 2.15
C GLU A 35 -6.40 -15.19 2.13
N VAL A 36 -7.43 -14.53 2.70
CA VAL A 36 -8.81 -15.03 2.67
C VAL A 36 -9.30 -15.18 1.23
N LEU A 37 -9.06 -14.17 0.38
CA LEU A 37 -9.46 -14.21 -1.03
C LEU A 37 -8.75 -15.33 -1.81
N LYS A 38 -7.48 -15.63 -1.47
CA LYS A 38 -6.72 -16.75 -2.06
C LYS A 38 -7.34 -18.09 -1.65
N ILE A 39 -7.68 -18.25 -0.37
CA ILE A 39 -8.33 -19.47 0.14
C ILE A 39 -9.70 -19.66 -0.50
N GLN A 40 -10.48 -18.58 -0.67
CA GLN A 40 -11.78 -18.58 -1.37
C GLN A 40 -11.67 -18.86 -2.88
N ASN A 41 -10.46 -18.87 -3.44
CA ASN A 41 -10.19 -19.04 -4.87
C ASN A 41 -10.75 -17.90 -5.77
N ILE A 42 -10.80 -16.68 -5.24
CA ILE A 42 -11.30 -15.47 -5.93
C ILE A 42 -10.30 -14.31 -6.00
N HIS A 43 -9.12 -14.49 -5.42
CA HIS A 43 -8.09 -13.45 -5.39
C HIS A 43 -7.68 -12.97 -6.78
N ASP A 44 -7.59 -13.86 -7.76
CA ASP A 44 -7.18 -13.54 -9.13
C ASP A 44 -8.19 -12.68 -9.89
N ILE A 45 -9.47 -12.73 -9.53
CA ILE A 45 -10.49 -11.79 -10.01
C ILE A 45 -10.25 -10.41 -9.40
N VAL A 46 -9.98 -10.35 -8.09
CA VAL A 46 -9.75 -9.08 -7.36
C VAL A 46 -8.52 -8.36 -7.89
N ILE A 47 -7.43 -9.06 -8.18
CA ILE A 47 -6.23 -8.44 -8.76
C ILE A 47 -6.30 -8.29 -10.30
N GLY A 48 -7.40 -8.74 -10.92
CA GLY A 48 -7.63 -8.62 -12.36
C GLY A 48 -6.76 -9.52 -13.24
N LYS A 49 -6.24 -10.63 -12.70
CA LYS A 49 -5.57 -11.67 -13.50
C LYS A 49 -6.56 -12.39 -14.42
N VAL A 50 -7.82 -12.53 -14.00
CA VAL A 50 -8.90 -13.09 -14.82
C VAL A 50 -9.77 -11.96 -15.33
N VAL A 51 -9.70 -11.71 -16.63
CA VAL A 51 -10.53 -10.72 -17.31
C VAL A 51 -11.96 -11.25 -17.45
N ARG A 52 -12.94 -10.37 -17.25
CA ARG A 52 -14.35 -10.69 -17.50
C ARG A 52 -14.51 -11.09 -18.98
N PRO A 53 -15.10 -12.25 -19.30
CA PRO A 53 -15.37 -12.61 -20.69
C PRO A 53 -16.25 -11.55 -21.37
N GLY A 54 -15.89 -11.18 -22.60
CA GLY A 54 -16.68 -10.29 -23.44
C GLY A 54 -17.70 -11.07 -24.29
N PRO A 55 -18.78 -10.43 -24.77
CA PRO A 55 -19.71 -11.04 -25.72
C PRO A 55 -19.06 -11.30 -27.10
N ASP A 56 -18.03 -10.53 -27.47
CA ASP A 56 -17.47 -10.49 -28.83
C ASP A 56 -16.17 -11.30 -29.01
N VAL A 57 -15.79 -12.14 -28.04
CA VAL A 57 -14.54 -12.90 -28.16
C VAL A 57 -14.71 -14.00 -29.19
N GLU A 58 -14.12 -13.83 -30.38
CA GLU A 58 -14.07 -14.83 -31.44
C GLU A 58 -13.68 -16.19 -30.84
N HIS A 59 -14.53 -17.16 -31.13
CA HIS A 59 -14.49 -18.49 -30.57
C HIS A 59 -13.22 -19.20 -31.03
N VAL A 60 -12.16 -19.15 -30.22
CA VAL A 60 -11.14 -20.20 -30.26
C VAL A 60 -11.87 -21.46 -29.79
N ARG A 61 -12.43 -22.19 -30.76
CA ARG A 61 -12.99 -23.52 -30.60
C ARG A 61 -11.85 -24.46 -30.22
N THR A 62 -11.41 -24.43 -28.97
CA THR A 62 -10.87 -25.63 -28.35
C THR A 62 -12.07 -26.54 -28.18
N SER A 63 -12.09 -27.62 -28.97
CA SER A 63 -13.06 -28.69 -28.94
C SER A 63 -13.15 -29.30 -27.53
N GLU A 64 -13.94 -28.69 -26.65
CA GLU A 64 -14.37 -29.27 -25.40
C GLU A 64 -15.88 -29.11 -25.32
N GLU A 65 -16.55 -30.25 -25.33
CA GLU A 65 -17.98 -30.43 -25.22
C GLU A 65 -18.49 -29.75 -23.94
N GLY A 66 -19.29 -28.68 -24.07
CA GLY A 66 -19.98 -28.05 -22.92
C GLY A 66 -19.59 -26.62 -22.52
N TYR A 67 -18.76 -25.89 -23.28
CA TYR A 67 -18.49 -24.47 -22.96
C TYR A 67 -19.66 -23.54 -23.32
N ASN A 68 -20.36 -23.01 -22.31
CA ASN A 68 -21.38 -21.95 -22.47
C ASN A 68 -20.78 -20.56 -22.11
N PRO A 69 -20.68 -19.61 -23.06
CA PRO A 69 -20.11 -18.29 -22.81
C PRO A 69 -20.98 -17.44 -21.87
N GLU A 70 -22.30 -17.56 -21.91
CA GLU A 70 -23.21 -16.82 -21.02
C GLU A 70 -23.03 -17.26 -19.57
N GLU A 71 -22.90 -18.56 -19.34
CA GLU A 71 -22.57 -19.12 -18.03
C GLU A 71 -21.21 -18.66 -17.55
N SER A 72 -20.19 -18.59 -18.42
CA SER A 72 -18.87 -18.10 -18.04
C SER A 72 -18.89 -16.62 -17.62
N ILE A 73 -19.74 -15.80 -18.24
CA ILE A 73 -19.94 -14.39 -17.86
C ILE A 73 -20.63 -14.32 -16.50
N ALA A 74 -21.74 -15.04 -16.33
CA ALA A 74 -22.50 -15.06 -15.09
C ALA A 74 -21.68 -15.59 -13.91
N ASP A 75 -20.84 -16.60 -14.13
CA ASP A 75 -19.96 -17.16 -13.11
C ASP A 75 -18.89 -16.14 -12.69
N TRP A 76 -18.28 -15.43 -13.64
CA TRP A 76 -17.35 -14.35 -13.33
C TRP A 76 -18.03 -13.22 -12.53
N ASP A 77 -19.22 -12.79 -12.95
CA ASP A 77 -19.99 -11.73 -12.27
C ASP A 77 -20.35 -12.16 -10.84
N ARG A 78 -20.77 -13.43 -10.64
CA ARG A 78 -21.03 -14.01 -9.32
C ARG A 78 -19.78 -14.00 -8.43
N LEU A 79 -18.63 -14.42 -8.95
CA LEU A 79 -17.38 -14.46 -8.18
C LEU A 79 -16.89 -13.05 -7.82
N SER A 80 -17.05 -12.10 -8.74
CA SER A 80 -16.81 -10.67 -8.48
C SER A 80 -17.74 -10.13 -7.39
N ASP A 81 -19.02 -10.51 -7.39
CA ASP A 81 -19.98 -10.08 -6.36
C ASP A 81 -19.69 -10.69 -4.97
N VAL A 82 -19.27 -11.95 -4.93
CA VAL A 82 -18.78 -12.58 -3.69
C VAL A 82 -17.54 -11.85 -3.17
N ALA A 83 -16.58 -11.55 -4.04
CA ALA A 83 -15.40 -10.79 -3.65
C ALA A 83 -15.74 -9.38 -3.13
N CYS A 84 -16.64 -8.65 -3.80
CA CYS A 84 -17.15 -7.36 -3.33
C CYS A 84 -17.74 -7.47 -1.92
N SER A 85 -18.55 -8.51 -1.68
CA SER A 85 -19.20 -8.74 -0.39
C SER A 85 -18.18 -9.08 0.70
N THR A 86 -17.21 -9.96 0.41
CA THR A 86 -16.10 -10.28 1.33
C THR A 86 -15.32 -9.03 1.68
N ILE A 87 -14.96 -8.19 0.70
CA ILE A 87 -14.24 -6.93 0.96
C ILE A 87 -15.08 -6.04 1.87
N ARG A 88 -16.35 -5.78 1.54
CA ARG A 88 -17.24 -4.90 2.32
C ARG A 88 -17.46 -5.36 3.77
N LEU A 89 -17.55 -6.67 4.00
CA LEU A 89 -17.70 -7.23 5.36
C LEU A 89 -16.48 -6.99 6.26
N THR A 90 -15.35 -6.60 5.68
CA THR A 90 -14.11 -6.27 6.41
C THR A 90 -13.89 -4.77 6.57
N LEU A 91 -14.83 -3.93 6.09
CA LEU A 91 -14.76 -2.48 6.21
C LEU A 91 -15.59 -1.99 7.40
N ALA A 92 -15.19 -0.88 7.99
CA ALA A 92 -16.06 -0.10 8.86
C ALA A 92 -17.37 0.28 8.13
N ILE A 93 -18.46 0.42 8.89
CA ILE A 93 -19.82 0.57 8.33
C ILE A 93 -19.91 1.78 7.39
N ASP A 94 -19.34 2.91 7.78
CA ASP A 94 -19.35 4.15 6.99
C ASP A 94 -18.61 3.98 5.66
N MET A 95 -17.50 3.25 5.65
CA MET A 95 -16.76 2.90 4.44
C MET A 95 -17.55 1.93 3.56
N ALA A 96 -18.16 0.90 4.16
CA ALA A 96 -19.00 -0.05 3.44
C ALA A 96 -20.17 0.65 2.73
N MET A 97 -20.79 1.64 3.38
CA MET A 97 -21.82 2.49 2.77
C MET A 97 -21.25 3.34 1.62
N ARG A 98 -20.09 3.98 1.82
CA ARG A 98 -19.41 4.81 0.81
C ARG A 98 -19.06 4.02 -0.46
N TYR A 99 -18.75 2.74 -0.33
CA TYR A 99 -18.34 1.87 -1.42
C TYR A 99 -19.41 0.85 -1.86
N GLN A 100 -20.67 1.04 -1.46
CA GLN A 100 -21.76 0.08 -1.69
C GLN A 100 -22.02 -0.21 -3.17
N GLU A 101 -21.89 0.77 -4.06
CA GLU A 101 -22.23 0.62 -5.48
C GLU A 101 -21.03 0.29 -6.37
N ILE A 102 -19.82 0.24 -5.81
CA ILE A 102 -18.62 -0.02 -6.62
C ILE A 102 -18.58 -1.47 -7.05
N LYS A 103 -18.54 -1.68 -8.37
CA LYS A 103 -18.29 -2.95 -9.03
C LYS A 103 -17.39 -2.71 -10.26
N PRO A 104 -16.63 -3.72 -10.72
CA PRO A 104 -16.40 -5.04 -10.12
C PRO A 104 -15.46 -5.00 -8.90
N ALA A 105 -15.23 -6.16 -8.27
CA ALA A 105 -14.37 -6.29 -7.08
C ALA A 105 -12.96 -5.72 -7.26
N ARG A 106 -12.39 -5.82 -8.45
CA ARG A 106 -11.10 -5.21 -8.80
C ARG A 106 -11.12 -3.70 -8.57
N THR A 107 -12.13 -3.01 -9.09
CA THR A 107 -12.26 -1.56 -8.97
C THR A 107 -12.39 -1.16 -7.51
N LEU A 108 -13.20 -1.88 -6.74
CA LEU A 108 -13.36 -1.66 -5.29
C LEU A 108 -12.03 -1.81 -4.56
N PHE A 109 -11.34 -2.93 -4.75
CA PHE A 109 -10.09 -3.23 -4.05
C PHE A 109 -8.97 -2.25 -4.41
N THR A 110 -8.81 -1.94 -5.70
CA THR A 110 -7.82 -0.95 -6.16
C THR A 110 -8.12 0.44 -5.61
N MET A 111 -9.38 0.88 -5.62
CA MET A 111 -9.74 2.20 -5.11
C MET A 111 -9.41 2.37 -3.62
N ILE A 112 -9.71 1.34 -2.82
CA ILE A 112 -9.35 1.32 -1.40
C ILE A 112 -7.83 1.37 -1.26
N CYS A 113 -7.10 0.46 -1.91
CA CYS A 113 -5.64 0.42 -1.82
C CYS A 113 -4.99 1.75 -2.21
N ASP A 114 -5.35 2.30 -3.37
CA ASP A 114 -4.80 3.54 -3.88
C ASP A 114 -5.07 4.74 -2.96
N MET A 115 -6.25 4.78 -2.33
CA MET A 115 -6.59 5.84 -1.38
C MET A 115 -5.69 5.78 -0.13
N TYR A 116 -5.47 4.60 0.44
CA TYR A 116 -4.59 4.44 1.60
C TYR A 116 -3.12 4.65 1.21
N ASP A 117 -2.67 4.14 0.08
CA ASP A 117 -1.30 4.32 -0.41
C ASP A 117 -0.99 5.82 -0.60
N ARG A 118 -1.92 6.61 -1.17
CA ARG A 118 -1.80 8.08 -1.24
C ARG A 118 -1.78 8.73 0.14
N SER A 119 -2.68 8.32 1.03
CA SER A 119 -2.78 8.91 2.38
C SER A 119 -1.53 8.64 3.23
N ILE A 120 -0.95 7.45 3.09
CA ILE A 120 0.31 7.06 3.74
C ILE A 120 1.45 7.87 3.14
N ALA A 121 1.55 7.97 1.80
CA ALA A 121 2.58 8.76 1.14
C ALA A 121 2.55 10.23 1.58
N ASP A 122 1.37 10.85 1.60
CA ASP A 122 1.19 12.23 2.06
C ASP A 122 1.62 12.42 3.52
N ARG A 123 1.29 11.47 4.40
CA ARG A 123 1.70 11.52 5.81
C ARG A 123 3.22 11.38 5.97
N LEU A 124 3.85 10.49 5.22
CA LEU A 124 5.30 10.31 5.23
C LEU A 124 6.02 11.57 4.72
N LEU A 125 5.54 12.18 3.64
CA LEU A 125 6.09 13.44 3.11
C LEU A 125 6.01 14.57 4.15
N ARG A 126 4.88 14.70 4.87
CA ARG A 126 4.71 15.71 5.94
C ARG A 126 5.66 15.47 7.11
N ILE A 127 5.87 14.21 7.49
CA ILE A 127 6.84 13.85 8.54
C ILE A 127 8.25 14.20 8.07
N GLU A 128 8.62 13.85 6.85
CA GLU A 128 9.93 14.15 6.30
C GLU A 128 10.19 15.66 6.23
N ASP A 129 9.24 16.45 5.74
CA ASP A 129 9.34 17.92 5.72
C ASP A 129 9.51 18.51 7.13
N SER A 130 8.78 17.96 8.11
CA SER A 130 8.91 18.37 9.53
C SER A 130 10.29 18.02 10.09
N LEU A 131 10.82 16.84 9.75
CA LEU A 131 12.17 16.44 10.14
C LEU A 131 13.23 17.31 9.46
N ARG A 132 13.11 17.61 8.16
CA ARG A 132 14.00 18.51 7.41
C ARG A 132 14.00 19.93 7.99
N LYS A 133 12.84 20.48 8.39
CA LYS A 133 12.76 21.78 9.08
C LYS A 133 13.43 21.77 10.45
N THR A 134 13.38 20.63 11.14
CA THR A 134 14.01 20.46 12.46
C THR A 134 15.52 20.30 12.35
N THR A 135 16.01 19.53 11.38
CA THR A 135 17.44 19.33 11.10
C THR A 135 18.08 20.51 10.36
N GLY A 136 17.29 21.28 9.62
CA GLY A 136 17.67 22.51 8.93
C GLY A 136 17.74 23.75 9.81
N ARG A 137 17.52 23.65 11.14
CA ARG A 137 17.86 24.74 12.07
C ARG A 137 19.38 24.94 12.03
N ILE A 138 19.80 25.96 11.29
CA ILE A 138 21.17 26.47 11.22
C ILE A 138 21.79 26.40 12.61
N ARG A 139 22.78 25.52 12.75
CA ARG A 139 23.62 25.45 13.94
C ARG A 139 24.71 26.50 13.78
N CYS A 140 24.98 27.21 14.87
CA CYS A 140 26.07 28.16 14.89
C CYS A 140 27.40 27.43 14.65
N TRP A 141 28.20 27.90 13.68
CA TRP A 141 29.50 27.30 13.35
C TRP A 141 30.55 27.50 14.46
N ASN A 142 30.28 28.37 15.44
CA ASN A 142 31.11 28.53 16.64
C ASN A 142 30.70 27.57 17.76
N CYS A 143 29.45 27.63 18.23
CA CYS A 143 29.04 26.89 19.42
C CYS A 143 28.20 25.64 19.16
N GLY A 144 27.79 25.39 17.92
CA GLY A 144 26.97 24.24 17.53
C GLY A 144 25.51 24.29 17.99
N HIS A 145 25.10 25.32 18.75
CA HIS A 145 23.72 25.53 19.17
C HIS A 145 22.84 26.03 18.01
N PRO A 146 21.61 25.51 17.87
CA PRO A 146 20.66 25.99 16.86
C PRO A 146 20.10 27.37 17.20
N GLY A 147 19.62 28.11 16.19
CA GLY A 147 18.83 29.33 16.39
C GLY A 147 19.58 30.66 16.17
N HIS A 148 20.88 30.62 15.88
CA HIS A 148 21.65 31.80 15.46
C HIS A 148 22.82 31.41 14.55
N HIS A 149 23.29 32.35 13.73
CA HIS A 149 24.45 32.18 12.85
C HIS A 149 25.75 32.61 13.55
N LEU A 150 26.93 32.23 13.00
CA LEU A 150 28.26 32.55 13.56
C LEU A 150 28.43 34.04 13.90
N SER A 151 27.96 34.92 13.01
CA SER A 151 28.03 36.38 13.15
C SER A 151 27.25 36.93 14.34
N ASN A 152 26.25 36.18 14.83
CA ASN A 152 25.35 36.62 15.91
C ASN A 152 25.59 35.80 17.18
N CYS A 153 26.72 35.10 17.27
CA CYS A 153 27.08 34.27 18.42
C CYS A 153 27.69 35.13 19.53
N ASN A 154 27.13 35.02 20.74
CA ASN A 154 27.63 35.70 21.94
C ASN A 154 28.62 34.84 22.76
N GLN A 155 28.91 33.60 22.30
CA GLN A 155 29.93 32.76 22.93
C GLN A 155 31.33 33.08 22.38
N PRO A 156 32.37 33.04 23.22
CA PRO A 156 33.74 33.19 22.76
C PRO A 156 34.08 32.13 21.69
N GLY A 157 34.88 32.52 20.70
CA GLY A 157 35.28 31.64 19.60
C GLY A 157 35.90 30.32 20.09
N LEU A 158 35.57 29.19 19.46
CA LEU A 158 36.30 27.93 19.64
C LEU A 158 37.79 28.24 19.46
N LYS A 159 38.54 28.21 20.56
CA LYS A 159 39.99 28.39 20.54
C LYS A 159 40.53 27.32 19.59
N LYS A 160 41.15 27.74 18.47
CA LYS A 160 41.91 26.83 17.60
C LYS A 160 42.91 26.10 18.51
N ASN A 161 42.71 24.80 18.69
CA ASN A 161 43.66 24.00 19.43
C ASN A 161 44.92 23.90 18.55
N PRO A 162 46.12 24.31 19.00
CA PRO A 162 47.30 24.39 18.15
C PRO A 162 47.81 23.04 17.60
N ASN A 163 47.19 21.92 17.95
CA ASN A 163 47.72 20.58 17.67
C ASN A 163 47.06 19.85 16.48
N HIS A 164 46.35 20.54 15.58
CA HIS A 164 45.96 19.94 14.30
C HIS A 164 46.83 20.43 13.14
N SER A 165 48.12 20.13 13.24
CA SER A 165 49.01 20.03 12.09
C SER A 165 49.54 18.61 12.03
N ARG A 166 48.92 17.77 11.19
CA ARG A 166 49.55 16.81 10.26
C ARG A 166 48.54 15.74 9.85
N SER A 167 48.18 15.74 8.57
CA SER A 167 47.69 14.55 7.88
C SER A 167 48.79 13.48 7.88
N PRO A 168 48.53 12.23 8.26
CA PRO A 168 49.50 11.16 8.09
C PRO A 168 49.16 10.39 6.81
N LEU A 169 49.51 10.93 5.64
CA LEU A 169 49.68 10.14 4.43
C LEU A 169 50.81 10.75 3.60
N LEU A 170 51.96 10.07 3.66
CA LEU A 170 53.11 10.06 2.74
C LEU A 170 54.42 10.08 3.54
N HIS A 171 54.88 8.90 3.95
CA HIS A 171 56.26 8.43 3.72
C HIS A 171 56.49 7.10 4.45
N ALA A 172 56.47 6.00 3.70
CA ALA A 172 57.21 4.78 4.02
C ALA A 172 57.37 3.94 2.73
N LEU A 173 58.24 4.42 1.84
CA LEU A 173 59.03 3.56 0.95
C LEU A 173 60.43 3.50 1.57
N LEU A 174 60.70 2.44 2.32
CA LEU A 174 61.99 1.77 2.49
C LEU A 174 61.69 0.29 2.70
#